data_AF-A0A3S3QE25-F1
#
_entry.id   AF-A0A3S3QE25-F1
#
_cell.length_a   1.000
_cell.length_b   1.000
_cell.length_c   1.000
_cell.angle_alpha   90.00
_cell.angle_beta   90.00
_cell.angle_gamma   90.00
#
_symmetry.space_group_name_H-M   'P 1'
#
loop_
_entity.id
_entity.type
_entity.pdbx_description
1 polymer ?
#
loop_
_entity_poly.entity_id
_entity_poly.type
_entity_poly.pdbx_seq_one_letter_code
_entity_poly.pdbx_strand_id
1 'polypeptide(L)'
;MKQTGCREKAVKGFSLVELMLVIALLGVLSVISVPGFLRNLPEKRLKNAARNLHADLQRARLWAVNENKKITVRFNEAEGYYYIDDDLKGEAGYKVWDTNELRRNLTDYGGVVYGKGAAVK
;
A
#
# COMPACT_ATOMS: atom_id res chain seq x y z
N MET A 1 13.51 46.56 -55.80
CA MET A 1 13.54 45.24 -55.13
C MET A 1 14.17 45.40 -53.76
N LYS A 2 13.41 45.28 -52.66
CA LYS A 2 13.94 45.24 -51.29
C LYS A 2 13.37 44.00 -50.61
N GLN A 3 14.21 43.01 -50.35
CA GLN A 3 13.85 41.84 -49.55
C GLN A 3 14.03 42.19 -48.08
N THR A 4 12.93 42.21 -47.32
CA THR A 4 12.95 42.22 -45.86
C THR A 4 13.04 40.76 -45.39
N GLY A 5 14.21 40.36 -44.88
CA GLY A 5 14.41 39.03 -44.31
C GLY A 5 13.84 38.95 -42.89
N CYS A 6 12.95 37.99 -42.65
CA CYS A 6 12.50 37.60 -41.32
C CYS A 6 13.69 37.06 -40.51
N ARG A 7 13.94 37.65 -39.35
CA ARG A 7 15.05 37.27 -38.46
C ARG A 7 14.61 36.10 -37.59
N GLU A 8 15.15 34.92 -37.86
CA GLU A 8 14.95 33.73 -37.03
C GLU A 8 15.53 33.98 -35.63
N LYS A 9 14.71 33.82 -34.59
CA LYS A 9 15.16 33.95 -33.19
C LYS A 9 15.88 32.66 -32.80
N ALA A 10 17.20 32.72 -32.63
CA ALA A 10 17.98 31.61 -32.11
C ALA A 10 17.49 31.23 -30.70
N VAL A 11 17.07 29.97 -30.54
CA VAL A 11 16.75 29.36 -29.25
C VAL A 11 18.07 29.23 -28.49
N LYS A 12 18.17 29.84 -27.29
CA LYS A 12 19.34 29.70 -26.43
C LYS A 12 19.29 28.34 -25.73
N GLY A 13 20.38 27.57 -25.82
CA GLY A 13 20.59 26.34 -25.06
C GLY A 13 21.07 26.60 -23.63
N PHE A 14 20.97 25.59 -22.77
CA PHE A 14 21.46 25.63 -21.39
C PHE A 14 22.99 25.69 -21.33
N SER A 15 23.51 26.48 -20.40
CA SER A 15 24.95 26.50 -20.10
C SER A 15 25.35 25.33 -19.21
N LEU A 16 26.61 24.87 -19.33
CA LEU A 16 27.18 23.83 -18.45
C LEU A 16 27.13 24.26 -16.98
N VAL A 17 27.37 25.55 -16.72
CA VAL A 17 27.29 26.13 -15.37
C VAL A 17 25.86 26.09 -14.82
N GLU A 18 24.87 26.30 -15.69
CA GLU A 18 23.46 26.27 -15.33
C GLU A 18 23.02 24.85 -14.95
N LEU A 19 23.49 23.84 -15.68
CA LEU A 19 23.28 22.44 -15.31
C LEU A 19 23.92 22.09 -13.96
N MET A 20 25.14 22.56 -13.69
CA MET A 20 25.81 22.33 -12.40
C MET A 20 25.02 22.94 -11.24
N LEU A 21 24.49 24.16 -11.42
CA LEU A 21 23.63 24.82 -10.44
C LEU A 21 22.34 24.03 -10.19
N VAL A 22 21.68 23.54 -11.24
CA VAL A 22 20.46 22.73 -11.12
C VAL A 22 20.73 21.44 -10.33
N ILE A 23 21.82 20.71 -10.63
CA ILE A 23 22.16 19.49 -9.90
C ILE A 23 22.50 19.79 -8.44
N ALA A 24 23.23 20.88 -8.17
CA ALA A 24 23.52 21.31 -6.80
C ALA A 24 22.25 21.63 -6.01
N LEU A 25 21.29 22.33 -6.62
CA LEU A 25 19.99 22.65 -6.01
C LEU A 25 19.16 21.38 -5.75
N LEU A 26 19.10 20.46 -6.72
CA LEU A 26 18.42 19.18 -6.54
C LEU A 26 19.03 18.35 -5.40
N GLY A 27 20.37 18.36 -5.27
CA GLY A 27 21.07 17.73 -4.15
C GLY A 27 20.60 18.26 -2.80
N VAL A 28 20.60 19.59 -2.62
CA VAL A 28 20.14 20.23 -1.36
C VAL A 28 18.67 19.92 -1.06
N LEU A 29 17.80 20.01 -2.07
CA LEU A 29 16.36 19.73 -1.91
C LEU A 29 16.08 18.26 -1.56
N SER A 30 16.87 17.32 -2.10
CA SER A 30 16.70 15.89 -1.84
C SER A 30 16.95 15.52 -0.37
N VAL A 31 17.96 16.13 0.26
CA VAL A 31 18.34 15.86 1.66
C VAL A 31 17.19 16.18 2.62
N ILE A 32 16.44 17.25 2.35
CA ILE A 32 15.31 17.68 3.19
C ILE A 32 14.06 16.83 2.89
N SER A 33 13.85 16.48 1.62
CA SER A 33 12.61 15.82 1.17
C SER A 33 12.52 14.34 1.57
N VAL A 34 13.62 13.58 1.44
CA VAL A 34 13.64 12.11 1.67
C VAL A 34 13.22 11.69 3.09
N PRO A 35 13.77 12.25 4.19
CA PRO A 35 13.44 11.77 5.54
C PRO A 35 11.96 11.97 5.91
N GLY A 36 11.30 13.00 5.35
CA GLY A 36 9.87 13.26 5.58
C GLY A 36 8.95 12.16 5.03
N PHE A 37 9.32 11.52 3.91
CA PHE A 37 8.55 10.42 3.35
C PHE A 37 8.68 9.13 4.17
N LEU A 38 9.89 8.82 4.65
CA LEU A 38 10.17 7.57 5.37
C LEU A 38 9.46 7.47 6.73
N ARG A 39 9.29 8.60 7.44
CA ARG A 39 8.61 8.63 8.76
C ARG A 39 7.14 8.20 8.70
N ASN A 40 6.47 8.40 7.57
CA ASN A 40 5.04 8.13 7.41
C ASN A 40 4.74 6.72 6.84
N LEU A 41 5.77 5.93 6.52
CA LEU A 41 5.58 4.58 5.94
C LEU A 41 4.86 3.61 6.88
N PRO A 42 5.22 3.49 8.17
CA PRO A 42 4.59 2.54 9.09
C PRO A 42 3.09 2.81 9.27
N GLU A 43 2.71 4.08 9.44
CA GLU A 43 1.31 4.48 9.60
C GLU A 43 0.48 4.17 8.35
N LYS A 44 1.02 4.47 7.17
CA LYS A 44 0.37 4.15 5.89
C LYS A 44 0.18 2.65 5.70
N ARG A 45 1.18 1.85 6.07
CA ARG A 45 1.13 0.39 6.01
C ARG A 45 0.05 -0.18 6.93
N LEU A 46 0.00 0.28 8.19
CA LEU A 46 -1.05 -0.11 9.14
C LEU A 46 -2.45 0.27 8.62
N LYS A 47 -2.62 1.51 8.16
CA LYS A 47 -3.89 2.00 7.62
C LYS A 47 -4.35 1.21 6.39
N ASN A 48 -3.43 0.84 5.51
CA ASN A 48 -3.72 0.01 4.35
C ASN A 48 -4.12 -1.42 4.76
N ALA A 49 -3.39 -2.04 5.69
CA ALA A 49 -3.73 -3.36 6.22
C ALA A 49 -5.12 -3.38 6.88
N ALA A 50 -5.44 -2.36 7.68
CA ALA A 50 -6.75 -2.22 8.32
C ALA A 50 -7.87 -2.02 7.30
N ARG A 51 -7.66 -1.17 6.28
CA ARG A 51 -8.65 -0.93 5.23
C ARG A 51 -8.94 -2.18 4.39
N ASN A 52 -7.90 -2.95 4.08
CA ASN A 52 -8.07 -4.19 3.32
C ASN A 52 -8.77 -5.26 4.15
N LEU A 53 -8.42 -5.41 5.43
CA LEU A 53 -9.14 -6.30 6.33
C LEU A 53 -10.62 -5.92 6.43
N HIS A 54 -10.93 -4.62 6.55
CA HIS A 54 -12.31 -4.14 6.57
C HIS A 54 -13.07 -4.50 5.29
N ALA A 55 -12.45 -4.29 4.12
CA ALA A 55 -13.04 -4.64 2.83
C ALA A 55 -13.30 -6.16 2.71
N ASP A 56 -12.37 -6.98 3.20
CA ASP A 56 -12.51 -8.44 3.18
C ASP A 56 -13.59 -8.92 4.16
N LEU A 57 -13.76 -8.27 5.32
CA LEU A 57 -14.86 -8.53 6.24
C LEU A 57 -16.22 -8.16 5.64
N GLN A 58 -16.32 -7.02 4.93
CA GLN A 58 -17.57 -6.66 4.23
C GLN A 58 -17.89 -7.66 3.11
N ARG A 59 -16.86 -8.12 2.37
CA ARG A 59 -17.02 -9.18 1.36
C ARG A 59 -17.51 -10.48 1.97
N ALA A 60 -16.87 -10.95 3.05
CA ALA A 60 -17.27 -12.15 3.77
C ALA A 60 -18.73 -12.04 4.27
N ARG A 61 -19.13 -10.87 4.80
CA ARG A 61 -20.51 -10.60 5.19
C ARG A 61 -21.48 -10.72 4.01
N LEU A 62 -21.15 -10.10 2.87
CA LEU A 62 -22.00 -10.15 1.69
C LEU A 62 -22.16 -11.58 1.17
N TRP A 63 -21.08 -12.34 1.15
CA TRP A 63 -21.09 -13.76 0.77
C TRP A 63 -21.94 -14.59 1.74
N ALA A 64 -21.84 -14.36 3.05
CA ALA A 64 -22.63 -15.06 4.05
C ALA A 64 -24.14 -14.82 3.86
N VAL A 65 -24.53 -13.59 3.55
CA VAL A 65 -25.93 -13.24 3.25
C VAL A 65 -26.40 -13.85 1.93
N ASN A 66 -25.57 -13.78 0.88
CA ASN A 66 -25.94 -14.27 -0.45
C ASN A 66 -26.12 -15.79 -0.49
N GLU A 67 -25.25 -16.54 0.20
CA GLU A 67 -25.32 -18.00 0.26
C GLU A 67 -26.18 -18.54 1.40
N ASN A 68 -26.65 -17.65 2.30
CA ASN A 68 -27.32 -18.02 3.55
C ASN A 68 -26.52 -19.05 4.36
N LYS A 69 -25.19 -18.84 4.44
CA LYS A 69 -24.24 -19.70 5.14
C LYS A 69 -23.39 -18.89 6.11
N LYS A 70 -22.84 -19.58 7.11
CA LYS A 70 -21.90 -18.98 8.05
C LYS A 70 -20.52 -18.91 7.41
N ILE A 71 -20.02 -17.69 7.21
CA ILE A 71 -18.64 -17.45 6.77
C ILE A 71 -17.85 -16.90 7.95
N THR A 72 -16.63 -17.42 8.13
CA THR A 72 -15.75 -17.05 9.24
C THR A 72 -14.44 -16.50 8.70
N VAL A 73 -13.93 -15.42 9.30
CA VAL A 73 -12.57 -14.93 9.02
C VAL A 73 -11.64 -15.38 10.13
N ARG A 74 -10.57 -16.08 9.77
CA ARG A 74 -9.63 -16.70 10.72
C ARG A 74 -8.27 -16.04 10.62
N PHE A 75 -7.71 -15.68 11.77
CA PHE A 75 -6.38 -15.07 11.89
C PHE A 75 -5.38 -16.10 12.39
N ASN A 76 -4.24 -16.20 11.73
CA ASN A 76 -3.09 -16.97 12.19
C ASN A 76 -1.97 -15.97 12.55
N GLU A 77 -1.84 -15.70 13.86
CA GLU A 77 -0.83 -14.77 14.38
C GLU A 77 0.60 -15.30 14.18
N ALA A 78 0.81 -16.62 14.27
CA ALA A 78 2.13 -17.24 14.19
C ALA A 78 2.73 -17.15 12.79
N GLU A 79 1.91 -17.36 11.76
CA GLU A 79 2.34 -17.35 10.36
C GLU A 79 2.04 -16.02 9.65
N GLY A 80 1.36 -15.09 10.32
CA GLY A 80 1.15 -13.73 9.83
C GLY A 80 0.19 -13.65 8.63
N TYR A 81 -0.89 -14.42 8.62
CA TYR A 81 -1.94 -14.30 7.60
C TYR A 81 -3.34 -14.44 8.18
N TYR A 82 -4.33 -14.04 7.39
CA TYR A 82 -5.73 -14.40 7.63
C TYR A 82 -6.35 -14.96 6.35
N TYR A 83 -7.44 -15.70 6.51
CA TYR A 83 -8.20 -16.23 5.38
C TYR A 83 -9.70 -16.25 5.70
N ILE A 84 -10.50 -16.32 4.63
CA ILE A 84 -11.96 -16.42 4.70
C ILE A 84 -12.33 -17.90 4.49
N ASP A 85 -13.09 -18.44 5.44
CA ASP A 85 -13.51 -19.84 5.51
C ASP A 85 -15.04 -19.91 5.38
N ASP A 86 -15.51 -20.53 4.29
CA ASP A 86 -16.92 -20.68 3.90
C ASP A 86 -17.45 -22.12 4.08
N ASP A 87 -16.56 -23.07 4.35
CA ASP A 87 -16.83 -24.51 4.43
C ASP A 87 -17.34 -24.94 5.81
N LEU A 88 -17.20 -24.09 6.82
CA LEU A 88 -17.66 -24.40 8.15
C LEU A 88 -19.17 -24.30 8.30
N LYS A 89 -19.81 -25.47 8.35
CA LYS A 89 -21.12 -25.70 8.97
C LYS A 89 -21.09 -25.47 10.50
N GLY A 90 -20.54 -24.35 10.96
CA GLY A 90 -20.65 -23.92 12.35
C GLY A 90 -19.70 -24.53 13.37
N GLU A 91 -18.80 -25.47 13.02
CA GLU A 91 -17.88 -26.07 13.99
C GLU A 91 -16.77 -25.09 14.43
N ALA A 92 -16.66 -24.86 15.74
CA ALA A 92 -15.58 -24.11 16.34
C ALA A 92 -14.34 -25.02 16.47
N GLY A 93 -13.33 -24.80 15.62
CA GLY A 93 -12.07 -25.55 15.66
C GLY A 93 -10.98 -24.88 14.83
N TYR A 94 -9.72 -25.26 15.03
CA TYR A 94 -8.61 -24.82 14.18
C TYR A 94 -8.67 -25.60 12.86
N LYS A 95 -8.92 -24.90 11.75
CA LYS A 95 -8.82 -25.44 10.38
C LYS A 95 -7.48 -24.96 9.82
N VAL A 96 -6.77 -25.82 9.12
CA VAL A 96 -5.62 -25.41 8.31
C VAL A 96 -6.16 -24.77 7.04
N TRP A 97 -5.58 -23.66 6.59
CA TRP A 97 -5.97 -22.98 5.35
C TRP A 97 -5.99 -23.94 4.16
N ASP A 98 -7.06 -23.89 3.35
CA ASP A 98 -7.12 -24.60 2.06
C ASP A 98 -6.71 -23.66 0.92
N THR A 99 -5.92 -24.17 -0.03
CA THR A 99 -5.57 -23.51 -1.30
C THR A 99 -6.71 -22.87 -2.08
N ASN A 100 -7.95 -23.33 -1.88
CA ASN A 100 -9.15 -22.76 -2.52
C ASN A 100 -9.72 -21.52 -1.80
N GLU A 101 -9.24 -21.20 -0.61
CA GLU A 101 -9.72 -20.10 0.22
C GLU A 101 -8.90 -18.82 -0.01
N LEU A 102 -9.58 -17.67 0.03
CA LEU A 102 -8.90 -16.38 -0.06
C LEU A 102 -7.99 -16.15 1.15
N ARG A 103 -6.68 -16.19 0.91
CA ARG A 103 -5.64 -15.87 1.90
C ARG A 103 -5.05 -14.49 1.69
N ARG A 104 -4.78 -13.80 2.79
CA ARG A 104 -4.11 -12.51 2.83
C ARG A 104 -2.88 -12.61 3.72
N ASN A 105 -1.71 -12.49 3.11
CA ASN A 105 -0.46 -12.51 3.82
C ASN A 105 -0.12 -11.09 4.31
N LEU A 106 0.25 -10.98 5.57
CA LEU A 106 0.50 -9.69 6.19
C LEU A 106 1.91 -9.17 5.92
N THR A 107 2.83 -10.05 5.50
CA THR A 107 4.13 -9.66 4.94
C THR A 107 3.97 -8.68 3.77
N ASP A 108 2.86 -8.77 3.04
CA ASP A 108 2.55 -7.91 1.88
C ASP A 108 2.34 -6.44 2.30
N TYR A 109 2.01 -6.19 3.57
CA TYR A 109 1.85 -4.84 4.12
C TYR A 109 3.10 -4.30 4.82
N GLY A 110 4.16 -5.11 4.95
CA GLY A 110 5.48 -4.65 5.42
C GLY A 110 5.57 -4.32 6.91
N GLY A 111 5.64 -5.34 7.76
CA GLY A 111 5.88 -5.17 9.21
C GLY A 111 4.63 -4.87 10.02
N VAL A 112 3.45 -5.18 9.48
CA VAL A 112 2.19 -5.17 10.23
C VAL A 112 1.99 -6.58 10.81
N VAL A 113 1.42 -6.69 12.02
CA VAL A 113 1.02 -7.98 12.63
C VAL A 113 -0.39 -7.83 13.20
N TYR A 114 -1.26 -8.84 13.02
CA TYR A 114 -2.51 -8.94 13.76
C TYR A 114 -2.23 -9.69 15.06
N GLY A 115 -2.79 -9.23 16.16
CA GLY A 115 -2.63 -9.89 17.44
C GLY A 115 -3.17 -9.05 18.57
N LYS A 116 -2.90 -9.50 19.78
CA LYS A 116 -3.34 -8.81 21.00
C LYS A 116 -2.28 -7.78 21.39
N GLY A 117 -2.68 -6.52 21.47
CA GLY A 117 -1.84 -5.42 21.95
C GLY A 117 -2.52 -4.68 23.10
N ALA A 118 -1.74 -4.21 24.07
CA ALA A 118 -2.22 -3.26 25.05
C ALA A 118 -2.36 -1.90 24.35
N ALA A 119 -3.58 -1.40 24.20
CA ALA A 119 -3.81 -0.04 23.75
C ALA A 119 -3.42 0.92 24.87
N VAL A 120 -2.30 1.62 24.72
CA VAL A 120 -1.88 2.69 25.64
C VAL A 120 -2.26 4.02 24.99
N LYS A 121 -2.85 4.89 25.81
CA LYS A 121 -3.34 6.22 25.40
C LYS A 121 -2.20 7.20 25.14
#